data_AF-A0AAN8R328-F1
#
_entry.id   AF-A0AAN8R328-F1
#
_cell.length_a   1.000
_cell.length_b   1.000
_cell.length_c   1.000
_cell.angle_alpha   90.00
_cell.angle_beta   90.00
_cell.angle_gamma   90.00
#
_symmetry.space_group_name_H-M   'P 1'
#
loop_
_entity.id
_entity.type
_entity.pdbx_description
1 polymer ?
#
loop_
_entity_poly.entity_id
_entity_poly.type
_entity_poly.pdbx_seq_one_letter_code
_entity_poly.pdbx_strand_id
1 'polypeptide(L)' 'MKMNWRGANGQQAFERLALKGIVLSAVCRNHHSTKASDGEIEKYIKRWMQLASDRDVGKKKRVRLRA' A
#
# COMPACT_ATOMS: atom_id res chain seq x y z
N MET A 1 -11.47 -5.39 -6.48
CA MET A 1 -11.50 -4.55 -5.25
C MET A 1 -10.48 -3.42 -5.40
N LYS A 2 -10.88 -2.15 -5.35
CA LYS A 2 -9.93 -1.02 -5.42
C LYS A 2 -9.64 -0.54 -3.99
N MET A 3 -8.37 -0.52 -3.62
CA MET A 3 -7.91 -0.24 -2.26
C MET A 3 -6.83 0.84 -2.30
N ASN A 4 -6.86 1.78 -1.34
CA ASN A 4 -5.78 2.74 -1.12
C ASN A 4 -5.48 2.90 0.37
N TRP A 5 -4.44 3.65 0.70
CA TRP A 5 -4.00 3.78 2.10
C TRP A 5 -5.12 4.30 3.01
N ARG A 6 -5.77 5.41 2.60
CA ARG A 6 -6.77 6.14 3.40
C ARG A 6 -8.24 5.76 3.12
N GLY A 7 -8.49 4.97 2.09
CA GLY A 7 -9.83 4.69 1.57
C GLY A 7 -10.50 5.83 0.80
N ALA A 8 -9.74 6.69 0.12
CA ALA A 8 -10.33 7.78 -0.67
C ALA A 8 -11.17 7.25 -1.85
N ASN A 9 -12.19 8.02 -2.28
CA ASN A 9 -13.04 7.74 -3.45
C ASN A 9 -13.81 6.40 -3.39
N GLY A 10 -14.34 6.04 -2.22
CA GLY A 10 -15.08 4.78 -2.03
C GLY A 10 -14.20 3.52 -2.11
N GLN A 11 -12.87 3.68 -2.08
CA GLN A 11 -11.93 2.57 -2.02
C GLN A 11 -11.76 2.13 -0.57
N GLN A 12 -11.43 0.86 -0.36
CA GLN A 12 -11.17 0.37 0.99
C GLN A 12 -9.87 0.96 1.55
N ALA A 13 -9.87 1.34 2.83
CA ALA A 13 -8.72 1.90 3.52
C ALA A 13 -7.82 0.77 4.05
N PHE A 14 -6.65 0.58 3.44
CA PHE A 14 -5.68 -0.44 3.88
C PHE A 14 -5.27 -0.22 5.34
N GLU A 15 -5.13 1.04 5.77
CA GLU A 15 -4.72 1.37 7.14
C GLU A 15 -5.66 0.81 8.22
N ARG A 16 -6.92 0.52 7.86
CA ARG A 16 -7.96 0.00 8.75
C ARG A 16 -8.16 -1.51 8.61
N LEU A 17 -7.38 -2.19 7.77
CA LEU A 17 -7.53 -3.62 7.55
C LEU A 17 -6.71 -4.43 8.55
N ALA A 18 -7.27 -5.58 8.96
CA ALA A 18 -6.55 -6.61 9.70
C ALA A 18 -5.25 -7.02 8.98
N LEU A 19 -5.23 -6.95 7.65
CA LEU A 19 -4.06 -7.22 6.83
C LEU A 19 -2.84 -6.37 7.21
N LYS A 20 -3.03 -5.11 7.65
CA LYS A 20 -1.93 -4.28 8.17
C LYS A 20 -1.27 -4.94 9.38
N GLY A 21 -2.08 -5.38 10.35
CA GLY A 21 -1.59 -6.05 11.56
C GLY A 21 -0.88 -7.37 11.27
N ILE A 22 -1.38 -8.14 10.28
CA ILE A 22 -0.74 -9.37 9.82
C ILE A 22 0.65 -9.07 9.24
N VAL A 23 0.76 -8.08 8.36
CA VAL A 23 2.05 -7.70 7.75
C VAL A 23 3.03 -7.20 8.81
N LEU A 24 2.60 -6.32 9.72
CA LEU A 24 3.43 -5.85 10.83
C LEU A 24 3.96 -7.02 11.67
N SER A 25 3.06 -7.91 12.09
CA SER A 25 3.43 -9.09 12.89
C SER A 25 4.39 -10.03 12.16
N ALA A 26 4.18 -10.26 10.85
CA ALA A 26 5.05 -11.11 10.04
C ALA A 26 6.45 -10.52 9.88
N VAL A 27 6.54 -9.21 9.60
CA VAL A 27 7.82 -8.51 9.45
C VAL A 27 8.58 -8.46 10.78
N CYS A 28 7.90 -8.17 11.89
CA CYS A 28 8.54 -8.12 13.21
C CYS A 28 9.01 -9.50 13.70
N ARG A 29 8.39 -10.60 13.25
CA ARG A 29 8.83 -11.97 13.57
C ARG A 29 10.04 -12.44 12.78
N ASN A 30 10.39 -11.76 11.67
CA ASN A 30 11.57 -12.08 10.89
C ASN A 30 12.81 -11.50 11.58
N HIS A 31 13.79 -12.36 11.92
CA HIS A 31 15.07 -12.03 12.54
C HIS A 31 15.70 -10.76 11.95
N HIS A 32 15.70 -10.63 10.61
CA HIS A 32 16.36 -9.54 9.89
C HIS A 32 15.66 -8.18 10.02
N SER A 33 14.38 -8.18 10.42
CA SER A 33 13.54 -6.97 10.53
C SER A 33 12.89 -6.82 11.90
N THR A 34 13.34 -7.57 12.91
CA THR A 34 12.86 -7.49 14.31
C THR A 34 12.94 -6.09 14.92
N LYS A 35 13.90 -5.28 14.49
CA LYS A 35 14.11 -3.90 14.96
C LYS A 35 13.38 -2.85 14.12
N ALA A 36 12.71 -3.24 13.03
CA ALA A 36 12.00 -2.31 12.18
C ALA A 36 10.80 -1.74 12.94
N SER A 37 10.67 -0.42 12.92
CA SER A 37 9.51 0.26 13.49
C SER A 37 8.28 0.09 12.60
N ASP A 38 7.09 0.16 13.21
CA ASP A 38 5.83 0.14 12.47
C ASP A 38 5.80 1.20 11.35
N GLY A 39 6.36 2.39 11.60
CA GLY A 39 6.43 3.48 10.62
C GLY A 39 7.30 3.15 9.40
N GLU A 40 8.42 2.46 9.58
CA GLU A 40 9.26 1.98 8.48
C GLU A 40 8.54 0.91 7.66
N ILE A 41 7.86 -0.02 8.32
CA ILE A 41 7.10 -1.08 7.66
C ILE A 41 5.95 -0.46 6.86
N GLU A 42 5.22 0.50 7.43
CA GLU A 42 4.17 1.24 6.72
C GLU A 42 4.69 1.96 5.48
N LYS A 43 5.88 2.58 5.56
CA LYS A 43 6.51 3.26 4.42
C LYS A 43 6.71 2.28 3.25
N TYR A 44 7.19 1.07 3.54
CA TYR A 44 7.37 0.04 2.52
C TYR A 44 6.05 -0.52 2.00
N ILE A 45 5.04 -0.70 2.85
CA ILE A 45 3.69 -1.10 2.41
C ILE A 45 3.11 -0.04 1.45
N LYS A 46 3.19 1.25 1.81
CA LYS A 46 2.73 2.36 0.96
C LYS A 46 3.45 2.35 -0.39
N ARG A 47 4.77 2.11 -0.39
CA ARG A 47 5.57 2.01 -1.62
C ARG A 47 5.16 0.81 -2.47
N TRP A 48 4.99 -0.36 -1.87
CA TRP A 48 4.50 -1.56 -2.56
C TRP A 48 3.14 -1.31 -3.23
N MET A 49 2.21 -0.69 -2.52
CA MET A 49 0.91 -0.32 -3.07
C MET A 49 0.98 0.68 -4.23
N GLN A 50 1.99 1.57 -4.26
CA GLN A 50 2.19 2.52 -5.36
C GLN A 50 2.77 1.86 -6.60
N LEU A 51 3.60 0.82 -6.42
CA LEU A 51 4.28 0.09 -7.49
C LEU A 51 3.44 -1.07 -8.05
N ALA A 52 2.39 -1.49 -7.34
CA ALA A 52 1.48 -2.51 -7.84
C ALA A 52 0.86 -2.10 -9.19
N SER A 53 1.10 -2.91 -10.22
CA SER A 53 0.78 -2.62 -11.63
C SER A 53 -0.70 -2.29 -11.89
N ASP A 54 -1.61 -2.74 -11.02
CA ASP A 54 -3.05 -2.44 -11.09
C ASP A 54 -3.42 -0.97 -10.82
N ARG A 55 -2.48 -0.13 -10.39
CA ARG A 55 -2.71 1.33 -10.23
C ARG A 55 -2.29 2.18 -11.43
N ASP A 56 -1.60 1.62 -12.43
CA ASP A 56 -1.12 2.38 -13.58
C ASP A 56 -2.18 2.66 -14.66
N VAL A 57 -3.37 2.05 -14.54
CA VAL A 57 -4.47 2.23 -15.51
C VAL A 57 -4.94 3.69 -15.57
N GLY A 58 -4.77 4.47 -14.49
CA GLY A 58 -5.17 5.88 -14.41
C GLY A 58 -4.17 6.88 -15.02
N LYS A 59 -2.86 6.58 -15.01
CA LYS A 59 -1.84 7.50 -15.53
C LYS A 59 -1.78 7.48 -17.06
N LYS A 60 -1.87 6.29 -17.69
CA LYS A 60 -1.90 6.16 -19.15
C LYS A 60 -3.13 6.82 -19.79
N LYS A 61 -4.28 6.85 -19.12
CA LYS A 61 -5.50 7.52 -19.65
C LYS A 61 -5.43 9.06 -19.59
N ARG A 62 -4.66 9.66 -18.67
CA ARG A 62 -4.55 11.12 -18.55
C ARG A 62 -3.59 11.74 -19.57
N VAL A 63 -2.62 10.97 -20.08
CA VAL A 63 -1.76 11.41 -21.18
C VAL A 63 -2.55 11.46 -22.50
N ARG A 64 -3.53 10.56 -22.69
CA ARG A 64 -4.35 10.48 -23.90
C ARG A 64 -5.48 11.52 -24.01
N LEU A 65 -5.79 12.25 -22.94
CA LEU A 65 -6.81 13.31 -22.93
C LEU A 65 -6.20 14.72 -23.01
N ARG A 66 -4.89 14.81 -23.25
CA ARG A 66 -4.14 16.08 -23.40
C ARG A 66 -3.25 16.09 -24.65
N ALA A 67 -3.48 15.16 -25.59
CA ALA A 67 -2.80 15.08 -26.89
C ALA A 67 -3.82 15.39 -27.99
#